data_AF-A0A736URL8-F1
#
_entry.id   AF-A0A736URL8-F1
#
_cell.length_a   1.000
_cell.length_b   1.000
_cell.length_c   1.000
_cell.angle_alpha   90.00
_cell.angle_beta   90.00
_cell.angle_gamma   90.00
#
_symmetry.space_group_name_H-M   'P 1'
#
loop_
_entity.id
_entity.type
_entity.pdbx_description
1 polymer ?
#
loop_
_entity_poly.entity_id
_entity_poly.type
_entity_poly.pdbx_seq_one_letter_code
_entity_poly.pdbx_strand_id
1 'polypeptide(L)' 'MKKLIEEVAIACNVSERKLRTLLVEVGLLELLNNARRLQAGEAFKEKRILFQGEPIPAKYFKQAYENLLED' A
#
# COMPACT_ATOMS: atom_id res chain seq x y z
N MET A 1 -8.03 13.07 -12.69
CA MET A 1 -7.47 11.70 -12.78
C MET A 1 -7.23 11.21 -14.20
N LYS A 2 -8.22 11.17 -15.11
CA LYS A 2 -8.00 10.65 -16.48
C LYS A 2 -6.88 11.40 -17.24
N LYS A 3 -6.97 12.74 -17.28
CA LYS A 3 -5.95 13.61 -17.91
C LYS A 3 -4.55 13.40 -17.31
N LEU A 4 -4.47 13.31 -15.99
CA LEU A 4 -3.20 13.06 -15.28
C LEU A 4 -2.59 11.69 -15.65
N ILE A 5 -3.40 10.64 -15.72
CA ILE A 5 -2.94 9.30 -16.12
C ILE A 5 -2.41 9.32 -17.56
N GLU A 6 -3.09 10.01 -18.47
CA GLU A 6 -2.66 10.17 -19.86
C GLU A 6 -1.30 10.90 -19.95
N GLU A 7 -1.18 12.06 -19.28
CA GLU A 7 0.06 12.86 -19.26
C GLU A 7 1.25 12.07 -18.70
N VAL A 8 1.04 11.33 -17.60
CA VAL A 8 2.09 10.49 -16.99
C VAL A 8 2.42 9.30 -17.90
N ALA A 9 1.43 8.68 -18.54
CA ALA A 9 1.67 7.57 -19.45
C ALA A 9 2.54 7.99 -20.64
N ILE A 10 2.26 9.16 -21.22
CA ILE A 10 3.06 9.78 -22.28
C ILE A 10 4.47 10.08 -21.76
N ALA A 11 4.60 10.74 -20.61
CA ALA A 11 5.90 11.11 -20.05
C ALA A 11 6.78 9.88 -19.71
N CYS A 12 6.18 8.78 -19.27
CA CYS A 12 6.87 7.53 -18.96
C CYS A 12 7.00 6.59 -20.17
N ASN A 13 6.53 6.97 -21.36
CA ASN A 13 6.54 6.16 -22.58
C ASN A 13 5.91 4.76 -22.40
N VAL A 14 4.73 4.71 -21.78
CA VAL A 14 3.94 3.50 -21.57
C VAL A 14 2.49 3.72 -21.99
N SER A 15 1.74 2.64 -22.24
CA SER A 15 0.29 2.76 -22.45
C SER A 15 -0.43 3.11 -21.14
N GLU A 16 -1.58 3.80 -21.23
CA GLU A 16 -2.44 4.05 -20.06
C GLU A 16 -2.77 2.75 -19.30
N ARG A 17 -3.03 1.66 -20.03
CA ARG A 17 -3.31 0.34 -19.44
C ARG A 17 -2.14 -0.13 -18.59
N LYS A 18 -0.91 -0.04 -19.12
CA LYS A 18 0.29 -0.44 -18.38
C LYS A 18 0.53 0.46 -17.17
N LEU A 19 0.35 1.77 -17.31
CA LEU A 19 0.46 2.71 -16.20
C LEU A 19 -0.53 2.37 -15.08
N ARG A 20 -1.80 2.10 -15.40
CA ARG A 20 -2.80 1.69 -14.40
C ARG A 20 -2.40 0.43 -13.65
N THR A 21 -1.86 -0.57 -14.34
CA THR A 21 -1.33 -1.78 -13.69
C THR A 21 -0.20 -1.45 -12.74
N LEU A 22 0.77 -0.63 -13.17
CA LEU A 22 1.90 -0.21 -12.32
C LEU A 22 1.43 0.58 -11.09
N LEU A 23 0.45 1.49 -11.25
CA LEU A 23 -0.11 2.25 -10.14
C LEU A 23 -0.84 1.35 -9.14
N VAL A 24 -1.51 0.29 -9.60
CA VAL A 24 -2.10 -0.72 -8.70
C VAL A 24 -1.01 -1.47 -7.93
N GLU A 25 0.07 -1.89 -8.59
CA GLU A 25 1.20 -2.56 -7.93
C GLU A 25 1.84 -1.65 -6.86
N VAL A 26 2.06 -0.38 -7.17
CA VAL A 26 2.58 0.63 -6.22
C VAL A 26 1.62 0.83 -5.05
N GLY A 27 0.33 0.99 -5.32
CA GLY A 27 -0.69 1.15 -4.27
C GLY A 27 -0.79 -0.06 -3.35
N LEU A 28 -0.69 -1.28 -3.89
CA LEU A 28 -0.66 -2.52 -3.11
C LEU A 28 0.59 -2.62 -2.23
N LEU A 29 1.75 -2.19 -2.74
CA LEU A 29 2.98 -2.13 -1.94
C LEU A 29 2.87 -1.13 -0.79
N GLU A 30 2.28 0.04 -1.02
CA GLU A 30 2.08 1.04 0.03
C GLU A 30 1.09 0.53 1.10
N LEU A 31 -0.02 -0.07 0.67
CA LEU A 31 -0.98 -0.71 1.57
C LEU A 31 -0.31 -1.78 2.45
N LEU A 32 0.52 -2.62 1.85
CA LEU A 32 1.28 -3.66 2.56
C LEU A 32 2.24 -3.06 3.59
N ASN A 33 2.96 -2.00 3.22
CA ASN A 33 3.90 -1.33 4.11
C ASN A 33 3.18 -0.71 5.32
N ASN A 34 2.04 -0.05 5.10
CA ASN A 34 1.24 0.51 6.19
C ASN A 34 0.67 -0.58 7.10
N ALA A 35 0.17 -1.69 6.54
CA ALA A 35 -0.30 -2.80 7.35
C ALA A 35 0.82 -3.42 8.21
N ARG A 36 2.05 -3.52 7.68
CA ARG A 36 3.23 -3.96 8.45
C ARG A 36 3.60 -2.99 9.58
N ARG A 37 3.54 -1.68 9.32
CA ARG A 37 3.78 -0.65 10.35
C ARG A 37 2.77 -0.78 11.50
N LEU A 38 1.49 -0.97 11.18
CA LEU A 38 0.45 -1.19 12.17
C LEU A 38 0.71 -2.45 13.01
N GLN A 39 1.04 -3.57 12.36
CA GLN A 39 1.38 -4.82 13.07
C GLN A 39 2.58 -4.63 14.01
N ALA A 40 3.65 -3.98 13.54
CA ALA A 40 4.83 -3.71 14.35
C ALA A 40 4.52 -2.77 15.54
N GLY A 41 3.70 -1.74 15.31
CA GLY A 41 3.28 -0.81 16.36
C GLY A 41 2.48 -1.49 17.46
N GLU A 42 1.55 -2.40 17.11
CA GLU A 42 0.78 -3.15 18.10
C GLU A 42 1.65 -4.18 18.84
N ALA A 43 2.51 -4.93 18.15
CA ALA A 43 3.42 -5.86 18.80
C ALA A 43 4.34 -5.15 19.82
N PHE A 44 4.81 -3.94 19.49
CA PHE A 44 5.58 -3.11 20.41
C PHE A 44 4.78 -2.74 21.67
N LYS A 45 3.52 -2.30 21.53
CA LYS A 45 2.64 -1.99 22.67
C LYS A 45 2.38 -3.22 23.55
N GLU A 46 2.21 -4.38 22.95
CA GLU A 46 2.02 -5.66 23.62
C GLU A 46 3.31 -6.22 24.24
N LYS A 47 4.46 -5.56 24.05
CA LYS A 47 5.79 -6.06 24.43
C LYS A 47 6.07 -7.46 23.85
N ARG A 48 5.53 -7.73 22.66
CA ARG A 48 5.65 -9.00 21.96
C ARG A 48 6.75 -8.91 20.91
N ILE A 49 7.53 -9.99 20.76
CA ILE A 49 8.47 -10.14 19.64
C ILE A 49 7.67 -10.43 18.37
N LEU A 50 7.86 -9.59 17.36
CA LEU A 50 7.35 -9.82 16.00
C LEU A 50 8.41 -10.58 15.19
N PHE A 51 8.07 -11.76 14.71
CA PHE A 51 9.02 -12.59 13.95
C PHE A 51 9.04 -12.19 12.47
N GLN A 52 10.19 -12.40 11.81
CA GLN A 52 10.28 -12.21 10.37
C GLN A 52 9.36 -13.21 9.65
N GLY A 53 8.59 -12.71 8.68
CA GLY A 53 7.65 -13.52 7.91
C GLY A 53 6.34 -13.84 8.63
N GLU A 54 6.11 -13.29 9.83
CA GLU A 54 4.83 -13.43 10.52
C GLU A 54 3.71 -12.88 9.61
N PRO A 55 2.63 -13.64 9.39
CA PRO A 55 1.54 -13.20 8.52
C PRO A 55 0.90 -11.93 9.11
N ILE A 56 0.49 -11.02 8.23
CA ILE A 56 -0.16 -9.76 8.63
C ILE A 56 -1.66 -10.04 8.82
N PRO A 57 -2.23 -9.84 10.02
CA PRO A 57 -3.67 -9.95 10.23
C PRO A 57 -4.50 -9.05 9.30
N ALA A 58 -5.64 -9.56 8.81
CA ALA A 58 -6.55 -8.84 7.93
C ALA A 58 -7.01 -7.47 8.49
N LYS A 59 -7.13 -7.36 9.83
CA LYS A 59 -7.49 -6.09 10.50
C LYS A 59 -6.52 -4.94 10.17
N TYR A 60 -5.23 -5.24 10.00
CA TYR A 60 -4.23 -4.21 9.69
C TYR A 60 -4.26 -3.80 8.22
N PHE A 61 -4.62 -4.70 7.30
CA PHE A 61 -4.87 -4.30 5.91
C PHE A 61 -6.10 -3.39 5.81
N LYS A 62 -7.17 -3.72 6.52
CA LYS A 62 -8.37 -2.89 6.56
C LYS A 62 -8.07 -1.49 7.10
N GLN A 63 -7.41 -1.41 8.25
CA GLN A 63 -7.04 -0.13 8.86
C GLN A 63 -6.03 0.64 8.01
N ALA A 64 -5.06 -0.03 7.38
CA ALA A 64 -4.14 0.63 6.46
C ALA A 64 -4.85 1.22 5.24
N TYR A 65 -5.88 0.54 4.72
CA TYR A 65 -6.70 1.06 3.63
C TYR A 65 -7.54 2.26 4.08
N GLU A 66 -8.16 2.19 5.26
CA GLU A 66 -8.91 3.31 5.84
C GLU A 66 -8.02 4.55 6.02
N ASN A 67 -6.80 4.39 6.54
CA ASN A 67 -5.85 5.49 6.69
C ASN A 67 -5.50 6.15 5.34
N LEU A 68 -5.38 5.38 4.24
CA LEU A 68 -5.11 5.92 2.91
C LEU A 68 -6.28 6.72 2.31
N LEU A 69 -7.48 6.59 2.87
CA LEU A 69 -8.65 7.36 2.45
C LEU A 69 -8.83 8.66 3.25
N GLU A 70 -8.21 8.75 4.43
CA GLU A 70 -8.33 9.89 5.35
C GLU A 70 -7.29 11.00 5.06
N ASP A 71 -6.25 10.69 4.28
CA ASP A 71 -5.26 11.64 3.72
C ASP A 71 -5.72 12.22 2.36
#